data_AF-A0A1F4Q6X6-F1
#
_entry.id   AF-A0A1F4Q6X6-F1
#
_cell.length_a   1.000
_cell.length_b   1.000
_cell.length_c   1.000
_cell.angle_alpha   90.00
_cell.angle_beta   90.00
_cell.angle_gamma   90.00
#
_symmetry.space_group_name_H-M   'P 1'
#
loop_
_entity.id
_entity.type
_entity.pdbx_description
1 polymer ?
#
loop_
_entity_poly.entity_id
_entity_poly.type
_entity_poly.pdbx_seq_one_letter_code
_entity_poly.pdbx_strand_id
1 'polypeptide(L)'
;MKCGHWWDRRYVAVVLLSLAIWAGALVSSASSEEDQTLRNVALVVIPREILLFSAQAGQWTAVRLDAGERLLQRGADGNVAVVVTSQRAIGFSAALNVAQEIRLPEDETLEAFKVEGNMANFVTRRRAYGFSAFTGRWAVIDRFQLGK
;
A
#
# COMPACT_ATOMS: atom_id res chain seq x y z
N MET A 1 33.22 75.46 -18.37
CA MET A 1 31.74 75.36 -18.37
C MET A 1 31.35 74.02 -17.75
N LYS A 2 30.50 74.07 -16.70
CA LYS A 2 29.69 73.02 -16.04
C LYS A 2 30.44 71.84 -15.39
N CYS A 3 30.48 71.76 -14.05
CA CYS A 3 29.50 71.08 -13.16
C CYS A 3 29.28 69.62 -13.62
N GLY A 4 29.68 68.58 -12.90
CA GLY A 4 29.49 68.33 -11.47
C GLY A 4 28.25 67.46 -11.30
N HIS A 5 28.41 66.16 -11.03
CA HIS A 5 27.37 65.39 -10.33
C HIS A 5 27.96 64.19 -9.60
N TRP A 6 27.90 64.32 -8.28
CA TRP A 6 28.30 63.42 -7.22
C TRP A 6 27.16 62.44 -6.94
N TRP A 7 27.13 61.22 -7.48
CA TRP A 7 26.13 60.22 -7.06
C TRP A 7 26.79 58.85 -6.79
N ASP A 8 27.03 58.62 -5.50
CA ASP A 8 26.78 57.38 -4.76
C ASP A 8 27.45 56.05 -5.16
N ARG A 9 28.74 55.92 -4.80
CA ARG A 9 29.47 54.62 -4.79
C ARG A 9 29.02 53.65 -3.68
N ARG A 10 27.97 53.96 -2.90
CA ARG A 10 27.51 53.17 -1.76
C ARG A 10 26.29 52.28 -2.04
N TYR A 11 25.62 52.44 -3.19
CA TYR A 11 24.38 51.70 -3.49
C TYR A 11 24.57 50.43 -4.32
N VAL A 12 25.71 50.26 -5.01
CA VAL A 12 25.94 49.08 -5.85
C VAL A 12 26.27 47.82 -5.03
N ALA A 13 26.82 47.99 -3.83
CA ALA A 13 27.22 46.86 -2.98
C ALA A 13 26.05 46.18 -2.23
N VAL A 14 24.91 46.87 -2.05
CA VAL A 14 23.76 46.31 -1.30
C VAL A 14 22.81 45.54 -2.21
N VAL A 15 22.70 45.90 -3.50
CA VAL A 15 21.80 45.20 -4.44
C VAL A 15 22.30 43.80 -4.82
N LEU A 16 23.62 43.57 -4.77
CA LEU A 16 24.20 42.25 -5.03
C LEU A 16 24.13 41.27 -3.85
N LEU A 17 23.81 41.74 -2.64
CA LEU A 17 23.66 40.88 -1.46
C LEU A 17 22.21 40.37 -1.26
N SER A 18 21.23 40.95 -1.95
CA SER A 18 19.82 40.51 -1.90
C SER A 18 19.44 39.45 -2.94
N LEU A 19 20.31 39.15 -3.91
CA LEU A 19 20.06 38.10 -4.92
C LEU A 19 20.65 36.72 -4.55
N ALA A 20 21.47 36.63 -3.49
CA ALA A 20 22.05 35.37 -3.04
C ALA A 20 21.26 34.67 -1.91
N ILE A 21 20.16 35.27 -1.44
CA ILE A 21 19.29 34.68 -0.39
C ILE A 21 18.06 33.97 -1.01
N TRP A 22 17.88 34.03 -2.33
CA TRP A 22 16.80 33.32 -3.05
C TRP A 22 17.24 32.05 -3.80
N ALA A 23 18.49 31.61 -3.64
CA ALA A 23 18.97 30.35 -4.22
C ALA A 23 19.09 29.20 -3.19
N GLY A 24 18.84 29.48 -1.91
CA GLY A 24 18.98 28.52 -0.80
C GLY A 24 17.73 27.70 -0.47
N ALA A 25 16.56 28.08 -1.01
CA ALA A 25 15.41 27.19 -1.07
C ALA A 25 15.55 26.28 -2.30
N LEU A 26 16.64 25.51 -2.35
CA LEU A 26 16.62 24.26 -3.09
C LEU A 26 15.49 23.46 -2.46
N VAL A 27 14.34 23.50 -3.15
CA VAL A 27 13.28 22.52 -3.03
C VAL A 27 13.98 21.16 -3.04
N SER A 28 14.17 20.58 -1.85
CA SER A 28 14.27 19.14 -1.76
C SER A 28 12.90 18.64 -2.20
N SER A 29 12.74 18.46 -3.51
CA SER A 29 11.85 17.44 -3.99
C SER A 29 12.42 16.16 -3.40
N ALA A 30 11.92 15.78 -2.23
CA ALA A 30 11.79 14.37 -1.94
C ALA A 30 10.95 13.86 -3.10
N SER A 31 11.62 13.43 -4.17
CA SER A 31 11.05 12.48 -5.09
C SER A 31 10.73 11.31 -4.19
N SER A 32 9.48 11.23 -3.73
CA SER A 32 8.88 9.92 -3.53
C SER A 32 9.09 9.24 -4.87
N GLU A 33 10.14 8.42 -4.98
CA GLU A 33 10.09 7.29 -5.86
C GLU A 33 8.79 6.58 -5.45
N GLU A 34 7.69 6.94 -6.13
CA GLU A 34 6.62 6.00 -6.36
C GLU A 34 7.34 4.81 -6.95
N ASP A 35 7.69 3.87 -6.08
CA ASP A 35 7.98 2.51 -6.47
C ASP A 35 6.74 2.11 -7.27
N GLN A 36 6.85 2.22 -8.59
CA GLN A 36 5.82 1.81 -9.53
C GLN A 36 5.79 0.28 -9.47
N THR A 37 5.37 -0.27 -8.34
CA THR A 37 5.03 -1.67 -8.27
C THR A 37 3.81 -1.81 -9.17
N LEU A 38 4.05 -2.24 -10.41
CA LEU A 38 3.00 -2.51 -11.36
C LEU A 38 1.98 -3.44 -10.71
N ARG A 39 0.74 -2.95 -10.58
CA ARG A 39 -0.35 -3.75 -10.04
C ARG A 39 -0.79 -4.73 -11.11
N ASN A 40 -0.37 -5.98 -10.95
CA ASN A 40 -0.64 -7.10 -11.85
C ASN A 40 -1.90 -7.89 -11.46
N VAL A 41 -2.69 -7.35 -10.54
CA VAL A 41 -3.87 -7.99 -9.97
C VAL A 41 -5.06 -7.04 -9.97
N ALA A 42 -6.21 -7.53 -10.41
CA ALA A 42 -7.49 -6.85 -10.18
C ALA A 42 -8.32 -7.62 -9.16
N LEU A 43 -9.02 -6.88 -8.30
CA LEU A 43 -9.91 -7.42 -7.28
C LEU A 43 -11.27 -6.72 -7.38
N VAL A 44 -12.29 -7.48 -7.79
CA VAL A 44 -13.68 -7.00 -7.87
C VAL A 44 -14.53 -7.83 -6.92
N VAL A 45 -15.36 -7.18 -6.12
CA VAL A 45 -16.31 -7.85 -5.23
C VAL A 45 -17.71 -7.55 -5.74
N ILE A 46 -18.46 -8.60 -6.01
CA ILE A 46 -19.87 -8.55 -6.42
C ILE A 46 -20.70 -9.36 -5.41
N PRO A 47 -22.05 -9.31 -5.48
CA PRO A 47 -22.86 -10.13 -4.59
C PRO A 47 -22.47 -11.61 -4.67
N ARG A 48 -22.05 -12.15 -3.53
CA ARG A 48 -21.66 -13.56 -3.33
C ARG A 48 -20.40 -14.04 -4.05
N GLU A 49 -19.65 -13.17 -4.72
CA GLU A 49 -18.42 -13.58 -5.42
C GLU A 49 -17.31 -12.54 -5.31
N ILE A 50 -16.09 -13.05 -5.26
CA ILE A 50 -14.85 -12.30 -5.37
C ILE A 50 -14.21 -12.70 -6.70
N LEU A 51 -14.03 -11.74 -7.59
CA LEU A 51 -13.38 -11.92 -8.88
C LEU A 51 -11.96 -11.36 -8.83
N LEU A 52 -11.00 -12.21 -9.20
CA LEU A 52 -9.57 -11.97 -9.12
C LEU A 52 -8.99 -12.14 -10.52
N PHE A 53 -8.33 -11.12 -11.05
CA PHE A 53 -7.67 -11.21 -12.35
C PHE A 53 -6.16 -11.24 -12.18
N SER A 54 -5.49 -12.18 -12.86
CA SER A 54 -4.04 -12.16 -13.02
C SER A 54 -3.69 -11.51 -14.36
N ALA A 55 -2.99 -10.38 -14.33
CA ALA A 55 -2.48 -9.75 -15.55
C ALA A 55 -1.41 -10.61 -16.24
N GLN A 56 -0.63 -11.37 -15.47
CA GLN A 56 0.41 -12.24 -15.99
C GLN A 56 -0.17 -13.46 -16.73
N ALA A 57 -1.20 -14.09 -16.16
CA ALA A 57 -1.86 -15.23 -16.80
C ALA A 57 -2.93 -14.80 -17.82
N GLY A 58 -3.44 -13.57 -17.72
CA GLY A 58 -4.59 -13.12 -18.50
C GLY A 58 -5.87 -13.87 -18.15
N GLN A 59 -6.04 -14.30 -16.90
CA GLN A 59 -7.15 -15.16 -16.46
C GLN A 59 -7.90 -14.58 -15.27
N TRP A 60 -9.21 -14.86 -15.24
CA TRP A 60 -10.08 -14.60 -14.09
C TRP A 60 -10.20 -15.84 -13.21
N THR A 61 -10.15 -15.62 -11.90
CA THR A 61 -10.44 -16.61 -10.85
C THR A 61 -11.59 -16.08 -10.01
N ALA A 62 -12.62 -16.89 -9.80
CA ALA A 62 -13.78 -16.53 -8.97
C ALA A 62 -13.78 -17.34 -7.68
N VAL A 63 -14.05 -16.69 -6.55
CA VAL A 63 -14.25 -17.31 -5.24
C VAL A 63 -15.64 -16.98 -4.74
N ARG A 64 -16.44 -18.00 -4.44
CA ARG A 64 -17.83 -17.82 -3.97
C ARG A 64 -17.85 -17.61 -2.46
N LEU A 65 -18.65 -16.64 -2.02
CA LEU A 65 -18.95 -16.41 -0.62
C LEU A 65 -20.10 -17.30 -0.14
N ASP A 66 -19.95 -17.79 1.09
CA ASP A 66 -20.96 -18.60 1.76
C ASP A 66 -22.19 -17.75 2.17
N ALA A 67 -23.30 -18.42 2.46
CA ALA A 67 -24.51 -17.73 2.91
C ALA A 67 -24.25 -17.04 4.25
N GLY A 68 -24.49 -15.73 4.30
CA GLY A 68 -24.24 -14.92 5.50
C GLY A 68 -22.76 -14.58 5.76
N GLU A 69 -21.84 -15.01 4.89
CA GLU A 69 -20.44 -14.60 4.95
C GLU A 69 -20.33 -13.10 4.61
N ARG A 70 -19.77 -12.32 5.55
CA ARG A 70 -19.65 -10.86 5.39
C ARG A 70 -18.22 -10.48 5.06
N LEU A 71 -18.05 -9.59 4.09
CA LEU A 71 -16.76 -8.96 3.80
C LEU A 71 -16.38 -8.02 4.95
N LEU A 72 -15.21 -8.23 5.55
CA LEU A 72 -14.68 -7.35 6.60
C LEU A 72 -13.70 -6.33 6.02
N GLN A 73 -12.76 -6.80 5.20
CA GLN A 73 -11.73 -5.95 4.61
C GLN A 73 -11.23 -6.55 3.30
N ARG A 74 -10.72 -5.69 2.41
CA ARG A 74 -10.12 -6.12 1.15
C ARG A 74 -9.00 -5.19 0.72
N GLY A 75 -8.07 -5.71 -0.08
CA GLY A 75 -6.98 -4.93 -0.65
C GLY A 75 -6.31 -5.71 -1.77
N ALA A 76 -5.70 -4.98 -2.68
CA ALA A 76 -4.92 -5.54 -3.76
C ALA A 76 -3.77 -4.61 -4.07
N ASP A 77 -2.58 -5.16 -4.27
CA ASP A 77 -1.40 -4.41 -4.67
C ASP A 77 -0.37 -5.33 -5.33
N GLY A 78 0.56 -4.78 -6.11
CA GLY A 78 1.58 -5.56 -6.83
C GLY A 78 1.03 -6.86 -7.44
N ASN A 79 1.40 -8.03 -6.90
CA ASN A 79 0.91 -9.35 -7.33
C ASN A 79 -0.04 -10.03 -6.34
N VAL A 80 -0.53 -9.33 -5.33
CA VAL A 80 -1.35 -9.89 -4.24
C VAL A 80 -2.73 -9.24 -4.17
N ALA A 81 -3.77 -10.06 -4.01
CA ALA A 81 -5.08 -9.59 -3.57
C ALA A 81 -5.52 -10.39 -2.35
N VAL A 82 -6.07 -9.71 -1.35
CA VAL A 82 -6.60 -10.35 -0.14
C VAL A 82 -7.99 -9.82 0.17
N VAL A 83 -8.84 -10.75 0.59
CA VAL A 83 -10.14 -10.48 1.17
C VAL A 83 -10.23 -11.18 2.52
N VAL A 84 -10.60 -10.45 3.56
CA VAL A 84 -10.91 -10.98 4.88
C VAL A 84 -12.42 -10.93 5.05
N THR A 85 -13.02 -12.07 5.39
CA THR A 85 -14.45 -12.20 5.67
C THR A 85 -14.69 -12.55 7.13
N SER A 86 -15.95 -12.64 7.53
CA SER A 86 -16.35 -13.12 8.86
C SER A 86 -16.04 -14.59 9.13
N GLN A 87 -15.55 -15.35 8.14
CA GLN A 87 -15.32 -16.80 8.26
C GLN A 87 -13.91 -17.24 7.83
N ARG A 88 -13.27 -16.51 6.91
CA ARG A 88 -11.96 -16.87 6.36
C ARG A 88 -11.24 -15.66 5.79
N ALA A 89 -9.95 -15.82 5.54
CA ALA A 89 -9.20 -14.94 4.66
C ALA A 89 -8.88 -15.66 3.35
N ILE A 90 -9.09 -14.98 2.24
CA ILE A 90 -8.81 -15.43 0.88
C ILE A 90 -7.64 -14.60 0.37
N GLY A 91 -6.56 -15.26 -0.05
CA GLY A 91 -5.37 -14.65 -0.61
C GLY A 91 -5.16 -15.15 -2.03
N PHE A 92 -4.86 -14.24 -2.94
CA PHE A 92 -4.65 -14.53 -4.34
C PHE A 92 -3.27 -14.07 -4.75
N SER A 93 -2.51 -14.99 -5.34
CA SER A 93 -1.28 -14.68 -6.06
C SER A 93 -1.63 -14.53 -7.53
N ALA A 94 -1.51 -13.31 -8.05
CA ALA A 94 -1.58 -13.09 -9.50
C ALA A 94 -0.39 -13.71 -10.23
N ALA A 95 0.79 -13.73 -9.59
CA ALA A 95 2.00 -14.30 -10.18
C ALA A 95 1.89 -15.81 -10.42
N LEU A 96 1.20 -16.52 -9.54
CA LEU A 96 0.97 -17.96 -9.65
C LEU A 96 -0.43 -18.32 -10.18
N ASN A 97 -1.30 -17.32 -10.35
CA ASN A 97 -2.73 -17.47 -10.64
C ASN A 97 -3.42 -18.48 -9.70
N VAL A 98 -3.19 -18.35 -8.39
CA VAL A 98 -3.71 -19.26 -7.36
C VAL A 98 -4.41 -18.48 -6.25
N ALA A 99 -5.62 -18.91 -5.90
CA ALA A 99 -6.33 -18.50 -4.69
C ALA A 99 -6.12 -19.54 -3.58
N GLN A 100 -5.88 -19.06 -2.36
CA GLN A 100 -5.73 -19.87 -1.16
C GLN A 100 -6.48 -19.26 0.00
N GLU A 101 -7.05 -20.12 0.85
CA GLU A 101 -7.94 -19.69 1.91
C GLU A 101 -7.49 -20.24 3.25
N ILE A 102 -7.77 -19.49 4.31
CA ILE A 102 -7.59 -19.94 5.68
C ILE A 102 -8.79 -19.55 6.52
N ARG A 103 -9.34 -20.51 7.26
CA ARG A 103 -10.47 -20.25 8.17
C ARG A 103 -10.04 -19.38 9.35
N LEU A 104 -10.90 -18.45 9.72
CA LEU A 104 -10.77 -17.63 10.91
C LEU A 104 -11.65 -18.20 12.03
N PRO A 105 -11.13 -18.33 13.25
CA PRO A 105 -11.95 -18.64 14.42
C PRO A 105 -13.09 -17.61 14.62
N GLU A 106 -14.24 -18.06 15.11
CA GLU A 106 -15.45 -17.22 15.28
C GLU A 106 -15.25 -16.07 16.28
N ASP A 107 -14.34 -16.20 17.24
CA ASP A 107 -14.05 -15.21 18.28
C ASP A 107 -12.96 -14.21 17.89
N GLU A 108 -12.42 -14.30 16.67
CA GLU A 108 -11.37 -13.39 16.21
C GLU A 108 -11.93 -12.05 15.73
N THR A 109 -11.22 -10.98 16.05
CA THR A 109 -11.57 -9.63 15.60
C THR A 109 -10.38 -9.04 14.88
N LEU A 110 -10.62 -8.52 13.68
CA LEU A 110 -9.60 -7.86 12.86
C LEU A 110 -9.18 -6.55 13.53
N GLU A 111 -7.90 -6.42 13.84
CA GLU A 111 -7.30 -5.26 14.52
C GLU A 111 -6.46 -4.40 13.57
N ALA A 112 -5.79 -5.03 12.61
CA ALA A 112 -5.02 -4.33 11.58
C ALA A 112 -5.03 -5.10 10.27
N PHE A 113 -4.91 -4.38 9.15
CA PHE A 113 -4.88 -4.93 7.81
C PHE A 113 -3.99 -4.09 6.91
N LYS A 114 -3.08 -4.72 6.17
CA LYS A 114 -2.21 -4.08 5.20
C LYS A 114 -1.99 -4.99 4.00
N VAL A 115 -2.00 -4.39 2.81
CA VAL A 115 -1.62 -5.03 1.55
C VAL A 115 -0.65 -4.08 0.87
N GLU A 116 0.55 -4.57 0.56
CA GLU A 116 1.61 -3.76 -0.02
C GLU A 116 2.54 -4.65 -0.84
N GLY A 117 2.79 -4.24 -2.08
CA GLY A 117 3.67 -4.95 -3.01
C GLY A 117 3.24 -6.40 -3.24
N ASN A 118 4.03 -7.36 -2.76
CA ASN A 118 3.80 -8.80 -3.00
C ASN A 118 3.34 -9.56 -1.74
N MET A 119 2.93 -8.83 -0.70
CA MET A 119 2.47 -9.42 0.53
C MET A 119 1.21 -8.74 1.08
N ALA A 120 0.48 -9.50 1.86
CA ALA A 120 -0.60 -8.98 2.66
C ALA A 120 -0.45 -9.50 4.08
N ASN A 121 -0.73 -8.65 5.05
CA ASN A 121 -0.71 -9.01 6.44
C ASN A 121 -1.95 -8.48 7.12
N PHE A 122 -2.49 -9.27 8.03
CA PHE A 122 -3.52 -8.79 8.93
C PHE A 122 -3.34 -9.40 10.30
N VAL A 123 -3.85 -8.68 11.28
CA VAL A 123 -3.70 -9.00 12.69
C VAL A 123 -5.09 -9.13 13.26
N THR A 124 -5.32 -10.22 13.97
CA THR A 124 -6.47 -10.42 14.82
C THR A 124 -6.06 -10.34 16.28
N ARG A 125 -7.03 -10.35 17.19
CA ARG A 125 -6.76 -10.35 18.62
C ARG A 125 -5.76 -11.43 19.05
N ARG A 126 -5.86 -12.66 18.51
CA ARG A 126 -5.02 -13.77 18.96
C ARG A 126 -3.92 -14.15 17.98
N ARG A 127 -3.95 -13.69 16.74
CA ARG A 127 -3.05 -14.17 15.67
C ARG A 127 -2.60 -13.06 14.74
N ALA A 128 -1.48 -13.30 14.06
CA ALA A 128 -1.06 -12.53 12.91
C ALA A 128 -0.95 -13.45 11.69
N TYR A 129 -1.43 -12.95 10.56
CA TYR A 129 -1.51 -13.67 9.29
C TYR A 129 -0.67 -12.93 8.26
N GLY A 130 0.11 -13.67 7.49
CA GLY A 130 0.84 -13.18 6.34
C GLY A 130 0.53 -14.04 5.11
N PHE A 131 0.26 -13.41 3.97
CA PHE A 131 0.14 -14.07 2.69
C PHE A 131 1.22 -13.56 1.75
N SER A 132 1.89 -14.48 1.05
CA SER A 132 2.93 -14.15 0.07
C SER A 132 2.46 -14.52 -1.34
N ALA A 133 2.49 -13.54 -2.26
CA ALA A 133 2.20 -13.81 -3.66
C ALA A 133 3.28 -14.69 -4.31
N PHE A 134 4.52 -14.70 -3.82
CA PHE A 134 5.59 -15.51 -4.38
C PHE A 134 5.43 -17.00 -4.10
N THR A 135 4.86 -17.35 -2.95
CA THR A 135 4.63 -18.76 -2.58
C THR A 135 3.17 -19.17 -2.72
N GLY A 136 2.25 -18.20 -2.80
CA GLY A 136 0.82 -18.42 -2.79
C GLY A 136 0.32 -18.99 -1.47
N ARG A 137 1.03 -18.79 -0.35
CA ARG A 137 0.75 -19.46 0.93
C ARG A 137 0.51 -18.48 2.07
N TRP A 138 -0.30 -18.95 3.02
CA TRP A 138 -0.49 -18.33 4.32
C TRP A 138 0.58 -18.78 5.32
N ALA A 139 1.05 -17.84 6.13
CA ALA A 139 1.80 -18.05 7.35
C ALA A 139 0.99 -17.47 8.52
N VAL A 140 0.99 -18.18 9.65
CA VAL A 140 0.22 -17.78 10.84
C VAL A 140 1.11 -17.93 12.07
N ILE A 141 1.05 -16.92 12.94
CA ILE A 141 1.64 -16.98 14.27
C ILE A 141 0.59 -16.62 15.30
N ASP A 142 0.62 -17.28 16.46
CA ASP A 142 -0.14 -16.82 17.62
C ASP A 142 0.55 -15.58 18.20
N ARG A 143 -0.25 -14.59 18.60
CA ARG A 143 0.23 -13.38 19.25
C ARG A 143 0.27 -13.61 20.76
N PHE A 144 1.44 -13.36 21.33
CA PHE A 144 1.59 -13.38 22.79
C PHE A 144 0.77 -12.24 23.39
N GLN A 145 -0.16 -12.59 24.27
CA GLN A 145 -0.93 -11.64 25.07
C GLN A 145 -0.35 -11.68 26.50
N LEU A 146 0.38 -10.63 26.90
CA LEU A 146 0.78 -10.44 28.29
C LEU A 146 -0.47 -10.10 29.13
N GLY A 147 -0.83 -10.94 30.10
CA GLY A 147 -1.72 -10.57 31.21
C GLY A 147 -3.22 -10.86 31.01
N LYS A 148 -3.60 -12.13 31.17
CA LYS A 148 -4.78 -12.45 31.98
C LYS A 148 -4.30 -13.12 33.26
#